data_AF-A0A3C0G872-F1
#
_entry.id   AF-A0A3C0G872-F1
#
_cell.length_a   1.000
_cell.length_b   1.000
_cell.length_c   1.000
_cell.angle_alpha   90.00
_cell.angle_beta   90.00
_cell.angle_gamma   90.00
#
_symmetry.space_group_name_H-M   'P 1'
#
loop_
_entity.id
_entity.type
_entity.pdbx_description
1 polymer ?
#
loop_
_entity_poly.entity_id
_entity_poly.type
_entity_poly.pdbx_seq_one_letter_code
_entity_poly.pdbx_strand_id
1 'polypeptide(L)'
;MFDTEVKSLKSFNHYLSKLVESRLWLKVIIALFLGVGFGLLLSPQNGWITKETADIAGDWLALPGVLFLKLVQMIMIPLIVASIITGIASNDKDSLKKLGGGVLLYFLGTTIVSVSLGVILSQLFRPGRFLHQQALDEHNEITAVPTESPELSFGLETIPDTISNLLPENPLASMVSGEMLSIVIFTIIIGVAVLSLENSLLRPVKLLLSAIQEVCMTVVKWSMLLVPIVVFGLMAQLTSSVGLSSLSGLTYYVGVVLLGLLLLVICYLGLIVLLGKTNSLHFLKKIRDVQLLAFSTTSSAAEMPLSLKTAEEELKVDKTISNFIIPIGATVNMDGTALYQTITTLFIAQTYGLEMSLLNIIVVIVTIVAASIGT
;
A
#
# COMPACT_ATOMS: atom_id res chain seq x y z
N MET A 1 10.05 -24.66 22.92
CA MET A 1 9.49 -25.46 24.01
C MET A 1 9.61 -24.59 25.25
N PHE A 2 8.53 -23.92 25.65
CA PHE A 2 8.53 -23.03 26.82
C PHE A 2 7.42 -23.50 27.75
N ASP A 3 7.82 -24.26 28.77
CA ASP A 3 7.00 -24.51 29.96
C ASP A 3 6.98 -23.22 30.78
N THR A 4 5.87 -22.50 30.74
CA THR A 4 5.54 -21.50 31.76
C THR A 4 4.08 -21.70 32.11
N GLU A 5 3.83 -22.56 33.10
CA GLU A 5 2.53 -22.67 33.75
C GLU A 5 2.15 -21.29 34.31
N VAL A 6 1.09 -20.70 33.77
CA VAL A 6 0.53 -19.43 34.25
C VAL A 6 -0.13 -19.71 35.60
N LYS A 7 0.62 -19.53 36.69
CA LYS A 7 0.15 -19.83 38.06
C LYS A 7 -0.40 -18.61 38.82
N SER A 8 -0.21 -17.38 38.33
CA SER A 8 -0.64 -16.16 39.02
C SER A 8 -0.88 -14.98 38.05
N LEU A 9 -1.79 -14.05 38.40
CA LEU A 9 -2.01 -12.80 37.66
C LEU A 9 -0.72 -11.95 37.56
N LYS A 10 0.16 -12.01 38.57
CA LYS A 10 1.47 -11.35 38.51
C LYS A 10 2.43 -12.00 37.52
N SER A 11 2.44 -13.34 37.43
CA SER A 11 3.29 -14.05 36.46
C SER A 11 2.77 -13.86 35.03
N PHE A 12 1.45 -13.75 34.86
CA PHE A 12 0.83 -13.41 33.58
C PHE A 12 1.16 -11.98 33.15
N ASN A 13 1.06 -11.00 34.05
CA ASN A 13 1.44 -9.61 33.76
C ASN A 13 2.93 -9.48 33.41
N HIS A 14 3.82 -10.16 34.14
CA HIS A 14 5.26 -10.16 33.84
C HIS A 14 5.55 -10.84 32.50
N TYR A 15 4.87 -11.95 32.18
CA TYR A 15 4.96 -12.60 30.89
C TYR A 15 4.49 -11.68 29.75
N LEU A 16 3.32 -11.06 29.90
CA LEU A 16 2.77 -10.10 28.93
C LEU A 16 3.69 -8.90 28.73
N SER A 17 4.19 -8.28 29.80
CA SER A 17 5.13 -7.16 29.73
C SER A 17 6.40 -7.53 28.96
N LYS A 18 7.00 -8.69 29.23
CA LYS A 18 8.19 -9.17 28.52
C LYS A 18 7.91 -9.52 27.04
N LEU A 19 6.69 -10.00 26.74
CA LEU A 19 6.25 -10.32 25.39
C LEU A 19 5.96 -9.06 24.57
N VAL A 20 5.41 -8.02 25.20
CA VAL A 20 5.19 -6.69 24.62
C VAL A 20 6.52 -5.98 24.39
N GLU A 21 7.43 -5.98 25.36
CA GLU A 21 8.74 -5.31 25.23
C GLU A 21 9.58 -5.85 24.06
N SER A 22 9.55 -7.16 23.84
CA SER A 22 10.37 -7.85 22.85
C SER A 22 9.81 -7.90 21.44
N ARG A 23 8.51 -7.60 21.24
CA ARG A 23 7.85 -7.82 19.95
C ARG A 23 7.10 -6.60 19.42
N LEU A 24 7.68 -5.94 18.41
CA LEU A 24 7.14 -4.73 17.78
C LEU A 24 5.67 -4.90 17.34
N TRP A 25 5.36 -5.94 16.58
CA TRP A 25 3.99 -6.21 16.12
C TRP A 25 2.93 -6.20 17.23
N LEU A 26 3.26 -6.68 18.43
CA LEU A 26 2.30 -6.76 19.52
C LEU A 26 2.04 -5.36 20.06
N LYS A 27 3.08 -4.52 20.17
CA LYS A 27 2.94 -3.10 20.49
C LYS A 27 2.06 -2.40 19.46
N VAL A 28 2.24 -2.70 18.17
CA VAL A 28 1.45 -2.11 17.09
C VAL A 28 -0.01 -2.53 17.14
N ILE A 29 -0.31 -3.81 17.35
CA ILE A 29 -1.71 -4.27 17.49
C ILE A 29 -2.38 -3.64 18.71
N ILE A 30 -1.70 -3.61 19.86
CA ILE A 30 -2.23 -2.97 21.07
C ILE A 30 -2.49 -1.48 20.79
N ALA A 31 -1.53 -0.79 20.18
CA ALA A 31 -1.67 0.61 19.80
C ALA A 31 -2.83 0.84 18.83
N LEU A 32 -3.01 -0.02 17.83
CA LEU A 32 -4.11 0.05 16.87
C LEU A 32 -5.46 0.00 17.58
N PHE A 33 -5.70 -1.02 18.40
CA PHE A 33 -6.98 -1.17 19.12
C PHE A 33 -7.21 -0.07 20.14
N LEU A 34 -6.17 0.36 20.87
CA LEU A 34 -6.27 1.49 21.78
C LEU A 34 -6.55 2.80 21.03
N GLY A 35 -5.92 3.01 19.87
CA GLY A 35 -6.12 4.18 19.03
C GLY A 35 -7.54 4.26 18.50
N VAL A 36 -8.07 3.17 17.93
CA VAL A 36 -9.47 3.07 17.50
C VAL A 36 -10.41 3.33 18.68
N GLY A 37 -10.21 2.65 19.81
CA GLY A 37 -11.07 2.84 21.00
C GLY A 37 -11.05 4.27 21.52
N PHE A 38 -9.87 4.89 21.59
CA PHE A 38 -9.72 6.27 22.03
C PHE A 38 -10.32 7.27 21.03
N GLY A 39 -10.13 7.03 19.72
CA GLY A 39 -10.73 7.83 18.65
C GLY A 39 -12.26 7.77 18.67
N LEU A 40 -12.85 6.61 18.92
CA LEU A 40 -14.30 6.48 19.08
C LEU A 40 -14.82 7.27 20.28
N LEU A 41 -14.09 7.28 21.40
CA LEU A 41 -14.46 8.07 22.58
C LEU A 41 -14.39 9.58 22.31
N LEU A 42 -13.40 10.01 21.52
CA LEU A 42 -13.23 11.39 21.09
C LEU A 42 -14.21 11.82 20.00
N SER A 43 -14.90 10.89 19.34
CA SER A 43 -15.74 11.20 18.19
C SER A 43 -16.88 12.17 18.59
N PRO A 44 -17.10 13.27 17.83
CA PRO A 44 -18.17 14.23 18.10
C PRO A 44 -19.56 13.60 18.10
N GLN A 45 -19.72 12.44 17.46
CA GLN A 45 -20.97 11.69 17.35
C GLN A 45 -21.49 11.19 18.70
N ASN A 46 -20.62 11.01 19.69
CA ASN A 46 -21.02 10.60 21.04
C ASN A 46 -21.63 11.75 21.85
N GLY A 47 -21.52 13.00 21.37
CA GLY A 47 -22.04 14.19 22.04
C GLY A 47 -21.28 14.64 23.29
N TRP A 48 -20.18 13.96 23.64
CA TRP A 48 -19.37 14.27 24.83
C TRP A 48 -18.41 15.44 24.61
N ILE A 49 -18.03 15.69 23.36
CA ILE A 49 -16.97 16.61 22.95
C ILE A 49 -17.44 17.34 21.68
N THR A 50 -17.16 18.64 21.57
CA THR A 50 -17.46 19.43 20.36
C THR A 50 -16.54 19.04 19.20
N LYS A 51 -17.02 19.19 17.96
CA LYS A 51 -16.22 18.87 16.76
C LYS A 51 -14.84 19.55 16.75
N GLU A 52 -14.79 20.84 17.10
CA GLU A 52 -13.55 21.61 17.16
C GLU A 52 -12.52 21.02 18.15
N THR A 53 -12.96 20.58 19.33
CA THR A 53 -12.06 20.00 20.35
C THR A 53 -11.62 18.59 19.97
N ALA A 54 -12.49 17.82 19.32
CA ALA A 54 -12.15 16.50 18.77
C ALA A 54 -11.14 16.58 17.62
N ASP A 55 -11.30 17.56 16.72
CA ASP A 55 -10.39 17.78 15.59
C ASP A 55 -9.00 18.19 16.11
N ILE A 56 -8.93 19.16 17.04
CA ILE A 56 -7.67 19.59 17.66
C ILE A 56 -7.00 18.41 18.39
N ALA A 57 -7.74 17.67 19.21
CA ALA A 57 -7.19 16.52 19.92
C ALA A 57 -6.70 15.45 18.95
N GLY A 58 -7.46 15.17 17.89
CA GLY A 58 -7.10 14.24 16.82
C GLY A 58 -5.79 14.63 16.14
N ASP A 59 -5.61 15.90 15.79
CA ASP A 59 -4.40 16.40 15.14
C ASP A 59 -3.16 16.30 16.05
N TRP A 60 -3.30 16.61 17.33
CA TRP A 60 -2.22 16.41 18.31
C TRP A 60 -1.87 14.94 18.51
N LEU A 61 -2.87 14.06 18.51
CA LEU A 61 -2.64 12.62 18.56
C LEU A 61 -1.96 12.10 17.30
N ALA A 62 -2.31 12.63 16.12
CA ALA A 62 -1.73 12.23 14.84
C ALA A 62 -0.34 12.82 14.59
N LEU A 63 0.09 13.87 15.32
CA LEU A 63 1.37 14.54 15.14
C LEU A 63 2.57 13.57 15.04
N PRO A 64 2.74 12.56 15.93
CA PRO A 64 3.81 11.57 15.78
C PRO A 64 3.75 10.83 14.44
N GLY A 65 2.55 10.51 13.96
CA GLY A 65 2.34 9.87 12.66
C GLY A 65 2.68 10.78 11.50
N VAL A 66 2.28 12.04 11.53
CA VAL A 66 2.65 13.03 10.51
C VAL A 66 4.17 13.21 10.46
N LEU A 67 4.82 13.33 11.62
CA LEU A 67 6.29 13.43 11.69
C LEU A 67 6.98 12.17 11.18
N PHE A 68 6.44 10.99 11.49
CA PHE A 68 6.94 9.72 10.98
C PHE A 68 6.85 9.66 9.46
N LEU A 69 5.70 10.00 8.87
CA LEU A 69 5.52 10.03 7.42
C LEU A 69 6.49 11.00 6.75
N LYS A 70 6.68 12.21 7.31
CA LYS A 70 7.66 13.18 6.79
C LYS A 70 9.09 12.66 6.87
N LEU A 71 9.47 12.03 7.99
CA LEU A 71 10.79 11.43 8.15
C LEU A 71 11.03 10.33 7.13
N VAL A 72 10.04 9.47 6.91
CA VAL A 72 10.13 8.42 5.90
C VAL A 72 10.21 8.99 4.49
N GLN A 73 9.36 9.95 4.14
CA GLN A 73 9.40 10.64 2.84
C GLN A 73 10.76 11.31 2.57
N MET A 74 11.38 11.90 3.59
CA MET A 74 12.71 12.51 3.48
C MET A 74 13.79 11.50 3.10
N ILE A 75 13.79 10.31 3.69
CA ILE A 75 14.79 9.27 3.39
C ILE A 75 14.46 8.44 2.15
N MET A 76 13.20 8.45 1.73
CA MET A 76 12.68 7.61 0.66
C MET A 76 13.35 7.89 -0.69
N ILE A 77 13.45 9.16 -1.10
CA ILE A 77 14.04 9.51 -2.40
C ILE A 77 15.51 9.09 -2.48
N PRO A 78 16.40 9.45 -1.52
CA PRO A 78 17.78 8.97 -1.51
C PRO A 78 17.87 7.44 -1.49
N LEU A 79 16.98 6.78 -0.72
CA LEU A 79 16.95 5.34 -0.61
C LEU A 79 16.56 4.66 -1.93
N ILE A 80 15.54 5.15 -2.64
CA ILE A 80 15.11 4.61 -3.94
C ILE A 80 16.23 4.73 -4.96
N VAL A 81 16.83 5.93 -5.06
CA VAL A 81 17.93 6.20 -5.99
C VAL A 81 19.10 5.26 -5.71
N ALA A 82 19.52 5.17 -4.45
CA ALA A 82 20.62 4.30 -4.03
C ALA A 82 20.30 2.81 -4.26
N SER A 83 19.11 2.36 -3.86
CA SER A 83 18.72 0.95 -3.91
C SER A 83 18.58 0.47 -5.36
N ILE A 84 17.81 1.17 -6.19
CA ILE A 84 17.59 0.75 -7.58
C ILE A 84 18.92 0.75 -8.36
N ILE A 85 19.72 1.83 -8.27
CA ILE A 85 21.00 1.88 -9.00
C ILE A 85 21.94 0.79 -8.50
N THR A 86 22.04 0.56 -7.18
CA THR A 86 22.91 -0.50 -6.63
C THR A 86 22.40 -1.90 -7.02
N GLY A 87 21.08 -2.12 -7.04
CA GLY A 87 20.46 -3.37 -7.47
C GLY A 87 20.68 -3.65 -8.95
N ILE A 88 20.54 -2.65 -9.81
CA ILE A 88 20.85 -2.77 -11.25
C ILE A 88 22.35 -3.01 -11.45
N ALA A 89 23.19 -2.20 -10.80
CA ALA A 89 24.63 -2.23 -10.99
C ALA A 89 25.29 -3.53 -10.47
N SER A 90 24.64 -4.24 -9.56
CA SER A 90 25.13 -5.51 -8.98
C SER A 90 24.74 -6.73 -9.80
N ASN A 91 23.86 -6.59 -10.79
CA ASN A 91 23.51 -7.65 -11.74
C ASN A 91 24.29 -7.50 -13.06
N ASP A 92 24.49 -8.61 -13.76
CA ASP A 92 24.88 -8.58 -15.17
C ASP A 92 23.70 -8.22 -16.07
N LYS A 93 24.00 -7.75 -17.30
CA LYS A 93 22.99 -7.28 -18.26
C LYS A 93 21.95 -8.36 -18.61
N ASP A 94 22.35 -9.63 -18.66
CA ASP A 94 21.45 -10.73 -19.04
C ASP A 94 20.55 -11.14 -17.88
N SER A 95 21.10 -11.21 -16.66
CA SER A 95 20.31 -11.42 -15.44
C SER A 95 19.31 -10.27 -15.22
N LEU A 96 19.70 -9.01 -15.48
CA LEU A 96 18.79 -7.88 -15.35
C LEU A 96 17.60 -7.99 -16.31
N LYS A 97 17.84 -8.36 -17.58
CA LYS A 97 16.75 -8.55 -18.56
C LYS A 97 15.79 -9.65 -18.13
N LYS A 98 16.32 -10.77 -17.64
CA LYS A 98 15.51 -11.90 -17.15
C LYS A 98 14.73 -11.53 -15.90
N LEU A 99 15.38 -10.87 -14.93
CA LEU A 99 14.78 -10.42 -13.68
C LEU A 99 13.68 -9.39 -13.95
N GLY A 100 13.99 -8.32 -14.70
CA GLY A 100 13.04 -7.26 -15.05
C GLY A 100 11.85 -7.78 -15.84
N GLY A 101 12.08 -8.61 -16.87
CA GLY A 101 11.01 -9.22 -17.65
C GLY A 101 10.11 -10.13 -16.80
N GLY A 102 10.71 -10.95 -15.91
CA GLY A 102 9.95 -11.80 -14.99
C GLY A 102 9.13 -11.01 -13.98
N VAL A 103 9.66 -9.91 -13.44
CA VAL A 103 8.98 -9.03 -12.50
C VAL A 103 7.80 -8.31 -13.16
N LEU A 104 8.00 -7.78 -14.38
CA LEU A 104 6.93 -7.12 -15.13
C LEU A 104 5.77 -8.08 -15.41
N LEU A 105 6.09 -9.30 -15.83
CA LEU A 105 5.10 -10.35 -16.12
C LEU A 105 4.38 -10.80 -14.84
N TYR A 106 5.11 -10.86 -13.72
CA TYR A 106 4.53 -11.11 -12.40
C TYR A 106 3.54 -10.01 -11.99
N PHE A 107 3.94 -8.72 -12.04
CA PHE A 107 3.07 -7.60 -11.68
C PHE A 107 1.82 -7.55 -12.55
N LEU A 108 1.98 -7.58 -13.88
CA LEU A 108 0.83 -7.54 -14.78
C LEU A 108 -0.10 -8.74 -14.57
N GLY A 109 0.47 -9.93 -14.33
CA GLY A 109 -0.29 -11.13 -14.02
C GLY A 109 -1.08 -11.01 -12.71
N THR A 110 -0.47 -10.52 -11.64
CA THR A 110 -1.15 -10.37 -10.34
C THR A 110 -2.21 -9.27 -10.38
N THR A 111 -1.97 -8.17 -11.09
CA THR A 111 -2.98 -7.11 -11.27
C THR A 111 -4.19 -7.62 -12.04
N ILE A 112 -4.01 -8.39 -13.12
CA ILE A 112 -5.12 -9.00 -13.87
C ILE A 112 -5.94 -9.93 -12.98
N VAL A 113 -5.28 -10.76 -12.15
CA VAL A 113 -5.97 -11.61 -11.17
C VAL A 113 -6.75 -10.77 -10.16
N SER A 114 -6.15 -9.69 -9.66
CA SER A 114 -6.77 -8.79 -8.69
C SER A 114 -8.04 -8.11 -9.22
N VAL A 115 -7.96 -7.56 -10.44
CA VAL A 115 -9.10 -6.95 -11.12
C VAL A 115 -10.18 -8.00 -11.42
N SER A 116 -9.80 -9.18 -11.92
CA SER A 116 -10.74 -10.28 -12.20
C SER A 116 -11.51 -10.69 -10.95
N LEU A 117 -10.82 -10.77 -9.81
CA LEU A 117 -11.42 -11.05 -8.52
C LEU A 117 -12.42 -9.95 -8.12
N GLY A 118 -12.06 -8.68 -8.31
CA GLY A 118 -12.95 -7.54 -8.09
C GLY A 118 -14.23 -7.61 -8.94
N VAL A 119 -14.11 -7.94 -10.23
CA VAL A 119 -15.28 -8.12 -11.12
C VAL A 119 -16.17 -9.25 -10.62
N ILE A 120 -15.59 -10.42 -10.32
CA ILE A 120 -16.35 -11.60 -9.85
C ILE A 120 -17.12 -11.27 -8.57
N LEU A 121 -16.47 -10.64 -7.59
CA LEU A 121 -17.10 -10.28 -6.32
C LEU A 121 -18.20 -9.23 -6.50
N SER A 122 -17.96 -8.20 -7.30
CA SER A 122 -18.96 -7.18 -7.60
C SER A 122 -20.19 -7.74 -8.32
N GLN A 123 -20.03 -8.72 -9.20
CA GLN A 123 -21.15 -9.36 -9.89
C GLN A 123 -21.91 -10.34 -8.99
N LEU A 124 -21.20 -11.03 -8.08
CA LEU A 124 -21.77 -12.00 -7.15
C LEU A 124 -22.56 -11.32 -6.03
N PHE A 125 -21.96 -10.33 -5.37
CA PHE A 125 -22.54 -9.66 -4.21
C PHE A 125 -23.41 -8.45 -4.57
N ARG A 126 -23.18 -7.84 -5.74
CA ARG A 126 -23.93 -6.68 -6.25
C ARG A 126 -24.12 -5.55 -5.23
N PRO A 127 -23.02 -5.00 -4.66
CA PRO A 127 -23.12 -4.03 -3.58
C PRO A 127 -23.91 -2.76 -3.91
N GLY A 128 -23.97 -2.34 -5.18
CA GLY A 128 -24.68 -1.10 -5.55
C GLY A 128 -26.20 -1.24 -5.57
N ARG A 129 -26.74 -2.46 -5.75
CA ARG A 129 -28.19 -2.68 -5.72
C ARG A 129 -28.78 -2.55 -4.32
N PHE A 130 -27.99 -2.83 -3.29
CA PHE A 130 -28.42 -2.69 -1.90
C PHE A 130 -28.76 -1.23 -1.56
N LEU A 131 -27.91 -0.29 -2.00
CA LEU A 131 -28.15 1.15 -1.85
C LEU A 131 -29.24 1.67 -2.78
N HIS A 132 -29.33 1.16 -4.02
CA HIS A 132 -30.42 1.51 -4.93
C HIS A 132 -31.80 1.14 -4.35
N GLN A 133 -31.92 -0.03 -3.71
CA GLN A 133 -33.16 -0.45 -3.06
C GLN A 133 -33.49 0.39 -1.82
N GLN A 134 -32.50 0.74 -1.00
CA GLN A 134 -32.70 1.64 0.14
C GLN A 134 -33.11 3.06 -0.28
N ALA A 135 -32.57 3.58 -1.38
CA ALA A 135 -32.92 4.90 -1.92
C ALA A 135 -34.35 4.96 -2.48
N LEU A 136 -34.83 3.85 -3.05
CA LEU A 136 -36.22 3.74 -3.55
C LEU A 136 -37.26 3.67 -2.42
N ASP A 137 -36.88 3.22 -1.22
CA ASP A 137 -37.78 3.10 -0.08
C ASP A 137 -37.91 4.41 0.75
N GLU A 138 -36.95 5.35 0.65
CA GLU A 138 -36.94 6.57 1.49
C GLU A 138 -37.27 7.91 0.79
N HIS A 139 -37.16 8.09 -0.53
CA HIS A 139 -37.76 9.24 -1.23
C HIS A 139 -37.77 9.04 -2.76
N ASN A 140 -38.95 9.11 -3.37
CA ASN A 140 -39.10 9.41 -4.80
C ASN A 140 -38.67 10.87 -5.03
N GLU A 141 -37.39 11.12 -5.32
CA GLU A 141 -36.92 12.26 -6.12
C GLU A 141 -35.39 12.29 -6.13
N ILE A 142 -34.74 11.66 -7.14
CA ILE A 142 -33.53 12.21 -7.76
C ILE A 142 -33.58 11.93 -9.28
N THR A 143 -34.17 12.91 -9.96
CA THR A 143 -33.64 13.65 -11.11
C THR A 143 -32.79 12.91 -12.15
N ALA A 144 -33.28 13.02 -13.38
CA ALA A 144 -32.63 12.78 -14.67
C ALA A 144 -31.09 12.82 -14.64
N VAL A 145 -30.50 11.71 -15.09
CA VAL A 145 -29.15 11.65 -15.63
C VAL A 145 -29.04 12.73 -16.72
N PRO A 146 -28.11 13.69 -16.65
CA PRO A 146 -27.70 14.41 -17.84
C PRO A 146 -27.18 13.36 -18.81
N THR A 147 -27.80 13.27 -19.99
CA THR A 147 -27.32 12.50 -21.15
C THR A 147 -26.04 13.12 -21.71
N GLU A 148 -25.08 13.42 -20.85
CA GLU A 148 -23.68 13.47 -21.22
C GLU A 148 -23.14 12.15 -20.70
N SER A 149 -23.25 11.12 -21.54
CA SER A 149 -22.25 10.06 -21.50
C SER A 149 -20.91 10.79 -21.54
N PRO A 150 -20.10 10.80 -20.45
CA PRO A 150 -18.69 10.99 -20.66
C PRO A 150 -18.38 9.81 -21.55
N GLU A 151 -18.10 10.05 -22.83
CA GLU A 151 -17.43 9.04 -23.61
C GLU A 151 -16.25 8.65 -22.72
N LEU A 152 -16.25 7.41 -22.23
CA LEU A 152 -15.05 6.78 -21.72
C LEU A 152 -14.18 6.53 -22.95
N SER A 153 -13.83 7.61 -23.66
CA SER A 153 -12.81 7.67 -24.64
C SER A 153 -11.52 7.71 -23.84
N PHE A 154 -11.05 6.51 -23.48
CA PHE A 154 -9.66 6.23 -23.78
C PHE A 154 -9.53 6.38 -25.31
N GLY A 155 -9.46 7.63 -25.77
CA GLY A 155 -8.97 7.89 -27.11
C GLY A 155 -7.57 7.30 -27.11
N LEU A 156 -7.27 6.44 -28.07
CA LEU A 156 -5.89 6.02 -28.34
C LEU A 156 -4.94 7.23 -28.47
N GLU A 157 -5.50 8.42 -28.66
CA GLU A 157 -4.89 9.75 -28.64
C GLU A 157 -4.24 10.16 -27.31
N THR A 158 -4.72 9.71 -26.14
CA THR A 158 -4.15 10.10 -24.83
C THR A 158 -3.05 9.15 -24.34
N ILE A 159 -2.86 8.02 -25.01
CA ILE A 159 -1.81 7.04 -24.69
C ILE A 159 -0.41 7.62 -24.95
N PRO A 160 -0.13 8.29 -26.09
CA PRO A 160 1.14 8.98 -26.31
C PRO A 160 1.48 10.00 -25.22
N ASP A 161 0.50 10.80 -24.77
CA ASP A 161 0.72 11.80 -23.73
C ASP A 161 0.99 11.14 -22.39
N THR A 162 0.24 10.09 -22.05
CA THR A 162 0.46 9.33 -20.81
C THR A 162 1.86 8.71 -20.79
N ILE A 163 2.30 8.09 -21.90
CA ILE A 163 3.65 7.51 -22.02
C ILE A 163 4.72 8.59 -21.95
N SER A 164 4.52 9.74 -22.60
CA SER A 164 5.48 10.83 -22.60
C SER A 164 5.64 11.43 -21.21
N ASN A 165 4.54 11.57 -20.46
CA ASN A 165 4.53 12.07 -19.09
C ASN A 165 5.18 11.11 -18.06
N LEU A 166 5.37 9.83 -18.40
CA LEU A 166 6.14 8.90 -17.57
C LEU A 166 7.64 9.25 -17.52
N LEU A 167 8.14 9.94 -18.54
CA LEU A 167 9.51 10.43 -18.58
C LEU A 167 9.53 11.88 -18.09
N PRO A 168 10.08 12.15 -16.90
CA PRO A 168 10.07 13.50 -16.37
C PRO A 168 10.98 14.40 -17.22
N GLU A 169 10.45 15.55 -17.66
CA GLU A 169 11.24 16.59 -18.33
C GLU A 169 12.36 17.12 -17.42
N ASN A 170 12.08 17.16 -16.11
CA ASN A 170 13.04 17.57 -15.09
C ASN A 170 12.98 16.61 -13.87
N PRO A 171 13.93 15.68 -13.73
CA PRO A 171 13.99 14.75 -12.62
C PRO A 171 14.06 15.41 -11.24
N LEU A 172 14.69 16.59 -11.15
CA LEU A 172 14.76 17.33 -9.89
C LEU A 172 13.40 17.91 -9.51
N ALA A 173 12.61 18.35 -10.50
CA ALA A 173 11.25 18.79 -10.25
C ALA A 173 10.37 17.63 -9.76
N SER A 174 10.49 16.44 -10.36
CA SER A 174 9.75 15.24 -9.90
C SER A 174 10.15 14.78 -8.49
N MET A 175 11.42 14.94 -8.11
CA MET A 175 11.87 14.70 -6.73
C MET A 175 11.24 15.69 -5.74
N VAL A 176 10.97 16.93 -6.18
CA VAL A 176 10.31 17.95 -5.35
C VAL A 176 8.80 17.74 -5.30
N SER A 177 8.16 17.37 -6.42
CA SER A 177 6.73 17.11 -6.49
C SER A 177 6.32 15.76 -5.90
N GLY A 178 7.28 14.86 -5.66
CA GLY A 178 7.02 13.55 -5.05
C GLY A 178 6.39 12.55 -6.02
N GLU A 179 6.58 12.75 -7.33
CA GLU A 179 6.11 11.82 -8.36
C GLU A 179 6.95 10.53 -8.37
N MET A 180 6.52 9.59 -7.52
CA MET A 180 7.27 8.37 -7.22
C MET A 180 7.57 7.53 -8.46
N LEU A 181 6.60 7.37 -9.38
CA LEU A 181 6.80 6.60 -10.61
C LEU A 181 7.86 7.25 -11.52
N SER A 182 7.79 8.57 -11.71
CA SER A 182 8.76 9.35 -12.48
C SER A 182 10.18 9.21 -11.91
N ILE A 183 10.32 9.26 -10.58
CA ILE A 183 11.60 9.05 -9.88
C ILE A 183 12.13 7.62 -10.13
N VAL A 184 11.27 6.60 -10.04
CA VAL A 184 11.65 5.20 -10.28
C VAL A 184 12.13 5.01 -11.73
N ILE A 185 11.39 5.50 -12.72
CA ILE A 185 11.75 5.38 -14.15
C ILE A 185 13.08 6.09 -14.43
N PHE A 186 13.24 7.32 -13.98
CA PHE A 186 14.50 8.07 -14.09
C PHE A 186 15.67 7.28 -13.48
N THR A 187 15.47 6.75 -12.27
CA THR A 187 16.50 6.00 -11.55
C THR A 187 16.88 4.70 -12.27
N ILE A 188 15.92 4.00 -12.90
CA ILE A 188 16.19 2.81 -13.71
C ILE A 188 17.05 3.18 -14.92
N ILE A 189 16.72 4.26 -15.64
CA ILE A 189 17.48 4.74 -16.81
C ILE A 189 18.92 5.07 -16.40
N ILE A 190 19.09 5.82 -15.31
CA ILE A 190 20.43 6.13 -14.76
C ILE A 190 21.15 4.87 -14.32
N GLY A 191 20.47 3.94 -13.64
CA GLY A 191 21.06 2.67 -13.20
C GLY A 191 21.59 1.83 -14.37
N VAL A 192 20.85 1.77 -15.48
CA VAL A 192 21.31 1.12 -16.71
C VAL A 192 22.48 1.87 -17.34
N ALA A 193 22.48 3.20 -17.34
CA ALA A 193 23.61 3.99 -17.84
C ALA A 193 24.90 3.75 -17.02
N VAL A 194 24.78 3.63 -15.69
CA VAL A 194 25.90 3.32 -14.78
C VAL A 194 26.58 1.99 -15.12
N LEU A 195 25.85 1.00 -15.67
CA LEU A 195 26.44 -0.26 -16.15
C LEU A 195 27.39 -0.11 -17.36
N SER A 196 27.38 1.06 -18.01
CA SER A 196 28.28 1.35 -19.14
C SER A 196 29.60 2.00 -18.69
N LEU A 197 29.75 2.31 -17.40
CA LEU A 197 30.99 2.86 -16.85
C LEU A 197 32.08 1.80 -16.76
N GLU A 198 33.33 2.24 -16.93
CA GLU A 198 34.49 1.42 -16.64
C GLU A 198 34.56 1.07 -15.14
N ASN A 199 35.14 -0.09 -14.82
CA ASN A 199 35.22 -0.60 -13.44
C ASN A 199 35.90 0.37 -12.45
N SER A 200 36.84 1.19 -12.93
CA SER A 200 37.54 2.24 -12.16
C SER A 200 36.59 3.31 -11.62
N LEU A 201 35.56 3.68 -12.40
CA LEU A 201 34.55 4.68 -12.05
C LEU A 201 33.31 4.04 -11.39
N LEU A 202 32.97 2.82 -11.79
CA LEU A 202 31.81 2.10 -11.26
C LEU A 202 31.97 1.77 -9.76
N ARG A 203 33.18 1.37 -9.33
CA ARG A 203 33.42 0.96 -7.94
C ARG A 203 33.19 2.09 -6.92
N PRO A 204 33.73 3.31 -7.09
CA PRO A 204 33.42 4.45 -6.23
C PRO A 204 31.92 4.77 -6.17
N VAL A 205 31.22 4.73 -7.31
CA VAL A 205 29.78 4.99 -7.39
C VAL A 205 29.01 3.97 -6.55
N LYS A 206 29.30 2.67 -6.72
CA LYS A 206 28.67 1.61 -5.92
C LYS A 206 28.90 1.77 -4.42
N LEU A 207 30.11 2.13 -4.02
CA LEU A 207 30.45 2.35 -2.60
C LEU A 207 29.67 3.53 -2.01
N LEU A 208 29.59 4.65 -2.74
CA LEU A 208 28.83 5.82 -2.32
C LEU A 208 27.34 5.47 -2.16
N LEU A 209 26.73 4.84 -3.16
CA LEU A 209 25.31 4.49 -3.13
C LEU A 209 25.00 3.49 -2.02
N SER A 210 25.87 2.50 -1.81
CA SER A 210 25.73 1.54 -0.70
C SER A 210 25.82 2.24 0.66
N ALA A 211 26.71 3.23 0.81
CA ALA A 211 26.82 4.02 2.03
C ALA A 211 25.56 4.88 2.27
N ILE A 212 25.03 5.52 1.22
CA ILE A 212 23.77 6.27 1.30
C ILE A 212 22.63 5.35 1.73
N GLN A 213 22.52 4.17 1.11
CA GLN A 213 21.51 3.17 1.47
C GLN A 213 21.62 2.78 2.95
N GLU A 214 22.81 2.45 3.45
CA GLU A 214 23.00 2.03 4.84
C GLU A 214 22.70 3.16 5.86
N VAL A 215 23.02 4.41 5.49
CA VAL A 215 22.65 5.60 6.27
C VAL A 215 21.12 5.75 6.33
N CYS A 216 20.44 5.64 5.19
CA CYS A 216 18.97 5.65 5.15
C CYS A 216 18.38 4.53 6.00
N MET A 217 18.91 3.30 5.90
CA MET A 217 18.47 2.15 6.71
C MET A 217 18.67 2.36 8.21
N THR A 218 19.70 3.11 8.61
CA THR A 218 19.89 3.49 10.01
C THR A 218 18.77 4.41 10.50
N VAL A 219 18.36 5.39 9.69
CA VAL A 219 17.23 6.26 10.01
C VAL A 219 15.92 5.47 10.10
N VAL A 220 15.70 4.48 9.21
CA VAL A 220 14.57 3.55 9.31
C VAL A 220 14.58 2.82 10.66
N LYS A 221 15.74 2.32 11.10
CA LYS A 221 15.85 1.61 12.39
C LYS A 221 15.45 2.51 13.56
N TRP A 222 15.79 3.79 13.53
CA TRP A 222 15.37 4.75 14.54
C TRP A 222 13.87 5.04 14.49
N SER A 223 13.30 5.21 13.30
CA SER A 223 11.87 5.52 13.14
C SER A 223 10.97 4.37 13.61
N MET A 224 11.44 3.12 13.53
CA MET A 224 10.68 1.94 14.00
C MET A 224 10.33 1.97 15.49
N LEU A 225 11.07 2.71 16.32
CA LEU A 225 10.74 2.85 17.74
C LEU A 225 9.45 3.65 17.95
N LEU A 226 9.12 4.54 16.99
CA LEU A 226 7.95 5.42 17.06
C LEU A 226 6.67 4.75 16.54
N VAL A 227 6.81 3.66 15.78
CA VAL A 227 5.71 3.00 15.06
C VAL A 227 4.48 2.70 15.95
N PRO A 228 4.59 2.17 17.17
CA PRO A 228 3.41 1.97 18.02
C PRO A 228 2.68 3.27 18.36
N ILE A 229 3.41 4.35 18.63
CA ILE A 229 2.81 5.66 18.95
C ILE A 229 2.15 6.26 17.71
N VAL A 230 2.81 6.11 16.55
CA VAL A 230 2.29 6.51 15.24
C VAL A 230 0.95 5.84 14.94
N VAL A 231 0.89 4.51 15.05
CA VAL A 231 -0.32 3.73 14.77
C VAL A 231 -1.45 4.12 15.71
N PHE A 232 -1.17 4.27 17.00
CA PHE A 232 -2.17 4.76 17.97
C PHE A 232 -2.75 6.11 17.54
N GLY A 233 -1.88 7.08 17.25
CA GLY A 233 -2.25 8.45 16.90
C GLY A 233 -3.08 8.55 15.62
N LEU A 234 -2.61 7.91 14.55
CA LEU A 234 -3.29 7.92 13.25
C LEU A 234 -4.65 7.22 13.32
N MET A 235 -4.75 6.08 14.03
CA MET A 235 -6.04 5.41 14.19
C MET A 235 -7.02 6.21 15.04
N ALA A 236 -6.53 6.89 16.09
CA ALA A 236 -7.36 7.74 16.92
C ALA A 236 -7.92 8.92 16.12
N GLN A 237 -7.08 9.61 15.33
CA GLN A 237 -7.53 10.72 14.47
C GLN A 237 -8.51 10.24 13.39
N LEU A 238 -8.20 9.15 12.70
CA LEU A 238 -9.06 8.60 11.65
C LEU A 238 -10.43 8.22 12.21
N THR A 239 -10.43 7.54 13.35
CA THR A 239 -11.68 7.04 13.94
C THR A 239 -12.50 8.16 14.59
N SER A 240 -11.85 9.18 15.16
CA SER A 240 -12.52 10.37 15.71
C SER A 240 -13.23 11.18 14.61
N SER A 241 -12.56 11.38 13.48
CA SER A 241 -13.05 12.20 12.36
C SER A 241 -14.14 11.52 11.52
N VAL A 242 -13.98 10.23 11.19
CA VAL A 242 -14.93 9.50 10.36
C VAL A 242 -16.14 9.00 11.17
N GLY A 243 -15.91 8.54 12.41
CA GLY A 243 -16.92 7.92 13.27
C GLY A 243 -17.52 6.61 12.72
N LEU A 244 -18.22 5.86 13.57
CA LEU A 244 -18.82 4.56 13.18
C LEU A 244 -20.08 4.73 12.31
N SER A 245 -20.82 5.83 12.46
CA SER A 245 -22.09 6.02 11.75
C SER A 245 -21.91 6.21 10.24
N SER A 246 -20.81 6.83 9.80
CA SER A 246 -20.47 7.00 8.38
C SER A 246 -20.20 5.67 7.67
N LEU A 247 -19.79 4.62 8.41
CA LEU A 247 -19.57 3.30 7.84
C LEU A 247 -20.90 2.58 7.57
N SER A 248 -21.97 2.87 8.31
CA SER A 248 -23.21 2.08 8.29
C SER A 248 -23.81 1.93 6.89
N GLY A 249 -23.99 3.04 6.14
CA GLY A 249 -24.55 3.03 4.78
C GLY A 249 -23.66 2.41 3.71
N LEU A 250 -22.35 2.32 3.94
CA LEU A 250 -21.37 1.72 3.02
C LEU A 250 -20.88 0.34 3.49
N THR A 251 -21.38 -0.17 4.62
CA THR A 251 -20.85 -1.39 5.26
C THR A 251 -20.83 -2.57 4.30
N TYR A 252 -21.89 -2.74 3.51
CA TYR A 252 -21.98 -3.85 2.55
C TYR A 252 -20.92 -3.73 1.46
N TYR A 253 -20.78 -2.53 0.87
CA TYR A 253 -19.74 -2.22 -0.11
C TYR A 253 -18.32 -2.44 0.46
N VAL A 254 -18.04 -1.88 1.64
CA VAL A 254 -16.76 -2.05 2.34
C VAL A 254 -16.49 -3.52 2.64
N GLY A 255 -17.50 -4.28 3.05
CA GLY A 255 -17.40 -5.72 3.29
C GLY A 255 -16.97 -6.50 2.05
N VAL A 256 -17.50 -6.16 0.87
CA VAL A 256 -17.10 -6.78 -0.40
C VAL A 256 -15.65 -6.44 -0.76
N VAL A 257 -15.23 -5.19 -0.56
CA VAL A 257 -13.82 -4.78 -0.77
C VAL A 257 -12.88 -5.55 0.17
N LEU A 258 -13.19 -5.59 1.47
CA LEU A 258 -12.37 -6.29 2.46
C LEU A 258 -12.28 -7.80 2.19
N LEU A 259 -13.39 -8.43 1.75
CA LEU A 259 -13.39 -9.82 1.30
C LEU A 259 -12.48 -10.01 0.08
N GLY A 260 -12.52 -9.10 -0.88
CA GLY A 260 -11.64 -9.13 -2.05
C GLY A 260 -10.16 -9.02 -1.68
N LEU A 261 -9.80 -8.09 -0.81
CA LEU A 261 -8.44 -7.95 -0.31
C LEU A 261 -7.98 -9.20 0.46
N LEU A 262 -8.86 -9.80 1.27
CA LEU A 262 -8.55 -11.05 1.97
C LEU A 262 -8.28 -12.20 0.99
N LEU A 263 -9.12 -12.36 -0.03
CA LEU A 263 -8.94 -13.37 -1.08
C LEU A 263 -7.67 -13.13 -1.90
N LEU A 264 -7.32 -11.87 -2.16
CA LEU A 264 -6.07 -11.50 -2.81
C LEU A 264 -4.85 -11.89 -1.96
N VAL A 265 -4.87 -11.64 -0.65
CA VAL A 265 -3.82 -12.11 0.28
C VAL A 265 -3.72 -13.64 0.23
N ILE A 266 -4.84 -14.37 0.24
CA ILE A 266 -4.84 -15.83 0.12
C ILE A 266 -4.21 -16.27 -1.22
N CYS A 267 -4.50 -15.57 -2.32
CA CYS A 267 -3.88 -15.83 -3.62
C CYS A 267 -2.36 -15.69 -3.56
N TYR A 268 -1.83 -14.61 -2.96
CA TYR A 268 -0.38 -14.44 -2.77
C TYR A 268 0.23 -15.52 -1.88
N LEU A 269 -0.45 -15.90 -0.79
CA LEU A 269 0.02 -16.99 0.06
C LEU A 269 0.07 -18.32 -0.72
N GLY A 270 -0.88 -18.55 -1.64
CA GLY A 270 -0.86 -19.68 -2.58
C GLY A 270 0.33 -19.64 -3.54
N LEU A 271 0.62 -18.47 -4.12
CA LEU A 271 1.81 -18.27 -4.97
C LEU A 271 3.11 -18.53 -4.21
N ILE A 272 3.19 -18.17 -2.94
CA ILE A 272 4.36 -18.44 -2.08
C ILE A 272 4.55 -19.95 -1.86
N VAL A 273 3.47 -20.72 -1.65
CA VAL A 273 3.57 -22.19 -1.56
C VAL A 273 4.01 -22.78 -2.90
N LEU A 274 3.39 -22.34 -4.00
CA LEU A 274 3.59 -22.93 -5.32
C LEU A 274 4.97 -22.61 -5.91
N LEU A 275 5.33 -21.33 -5.93
CA LEU A 275 6.56 -20.83 -6.56
C LEU A 275 7.71 -20.76 -5.56
N GLY A 276 7.45 -20.22 -4.37
CA GLY A 276 8.46 -20.04 -3.35
C GLY A 276 8.85 -21.33 -2.62
N LYS A 277 7.98 -22.36 -2.65
CA LYS A 277 8.16 -23.63 -1.91
C LYS A 277 8.48 -23.40 -0.42
N THR A 278 7.99 -22.30 0.13
CA THR A 278 8.18 -21.93 1.54
C THR A 278 6.85 -21.99 2.28
N ASN A 279 6.93 -22.00 3.61
CA ASN A 279 5.76 -21.99 4.46
C ASN A 279 5.12 -20.60 4.48
N SER A 280 3.94 -20.45 3.90
CA SER A 280 3.24 -19.16 3.79
C SER A 280 2.85 -18.55 5.14
N LEU A 281 2.57 -19.37 6.17
CA LEU A 281 2.31 -18.87 7.52
C LEU A 281 3.59 -18.33 8.17
N HIS A 282 4.75 -18.92 7.86
CA HIS A 282 6.04 -18.38 8.29
C HIS A 282 6.31 -17.04 7.63
N PHE A 283 6.09 -16.93 6.32
CA PHE A 283 6.21 -15.68 5.59
C PHE A 283 5.32 -14.58 6.17
N LEU A 284 4.03 -14.87 6.38
CA LEU A 284 3.08 -13.90 6.95
C LEU A 284 3.50 -13.41 8.34
N LYS A 285 4.07 -14.30 9.18
CA LYS A 285 4.61 -13.93 10.50
C LYS A 285 5.79 -12.96 10.41
N LYS A 286 6.60 -13.07 9.35
CA LYS A 286 7.79 -12.22 9.12
C LYS A 286 7.42 -10.83 8.60
N ILE A 287 6.41 -10.73 7.73
CA ILE A 287 5.99 -9.45 7.13
C ILE A 287 4.91 -8.69 7.92
N ARG A 288 4.51 -9.20 9.08
CA ARG A 288 3.39 -8.62 9.84
C ARG A 288 3.59 -7.16 10.24
N ASP A 289 4.81 -6.76 10.60
CA ASP A 289 5.09 -5.37 10.98
C ASP A 289 4.88 -4.42 9.78
N VAL A 290 5.31 -4.85 8.59
CA VAL A 290 5.07 -4.14 7.32
C VAL A 290 3.57 -4.00 7.08
N GLN A 291 2.80 -5.08 7.23
CA GLN A 291 1.35 -5.06 6.98
C GLN A 291 0.58 -4.16 7.95
N LEU A 292 0.94 -4.18 9.23
CA LEU A 292 0.29 -3.35 10.25
C LEU A 292 0.60 -1.88 10.06
N LEU A 293 1.84 -1.55 9.70
CA LEU A 293 2.22 -0.17 9.43
C LEU A 293 1.55 0.31 8.14
N ALA A 294 1.54 -0.49 7.06
CA ALA A 294 0.82 -0.21 5.80
C ALA A 294 -0.66 0.11 6.03
N PHE A 295 -1.34 -0.71 6.83
CA PHE A 295 -2.74 -0.50 7.18
C PHE A 295 -2.96 0.83 7.91
N SER A 296 -1.99 1.25 8.73
CA SER A 296 -2.12 2.42 9.59
C SER A 296 -1.72 3.72 8.90
N THR A 297 -0.73 3.66 8.00
CA THR A 297 -0.18 4.81 7.27
C THR A 297 -0.90 5.07 5.95
N THR A 298 -1.57 4.06 5.40
CA THR A 298 -2.28 4.12 4.11
C THR A 298 -1.37 4.48 2.92
N SER A 299 -0.04 4.30 3.04
CA SER A 299 0.93 4.72 2.03
C SER A 299 1.98 3.65 1.74
N SER A 300 1.90 3.00 0.57
CA SER A 300 2.89 2.01 0.10
C SER A 300 4.32 2.57 0.05
N ALA A 301 4.44 3.84 -0.33
CA ALA A 301 5.72 4.53 -0.38
C ALA A 301 6.33 4.65 1.03
N ALA A 302 5.52 5.02 2.04
CA ALA A 302 5.97 5.12 3.43
C ALA A 302 6.39 3.75 4.03
N GLU A 303 5.90 2.65 3.49
CA GLU A 303 6.27 1.30 3.94
C GLU A 303 7.52 0.73 3.27
N MET A 304 7.96 1.33 2.16
CA MET A 304 9.06 0.81 1.37
C MET A 304 10.34 0.56 2.20
N PRO A 305 10.79 1.47 3.07
CA PRO A 305 12.02 1.23 3.81
C PRO A 305 11.90 0.08 4.83
N LEU A 306 10.72 -0.09 5.44
CA LEU A 306 10.44 -1.23 6.32
C LEU A 306 10.35 -2.53 5.53
N SER A 307 9.78 -2.48 4.33
CA SER A 307 9.69 -3.62 3.41
C SER A 307 11.07 -4.10 2.99
N LEU A 308 11.98 -3.18 2.63
CA LEU A 308 13.39 -3.48 2.34
C LEU A 308 14.09 -4.12 3.54
N LYS A 309 13.96 -3.50 4.73
CA LYS A 309 14.55 -4.03 5.97
C LYS A 309 14.08 -5.45 6.26
N THR A 310 12.77 -5.69 6.14
CA THR A 310 12.16 -6.99 6.44
C THR A 310 12.56 -8.04 5.41
N ALA A 311 12.64 -7.67 4.13
CA ALA A 311 13.11 -8.58 3.09
C ALA A 311 14.55 -9.04 3.35
N GLU A 312 15.45 -8.11 3.73
CA GLU A 312 16.87 -8.41 3.92
C GLU A 312 17.18 -9.08 5.28
N GLU A 313 16.68 -8.52 6.38
CA GLU A 313 17.03 -8.97 7.73
C GLU A 313 16.19 -10.19 8.18
N GLU A 314 14.89 -10.20 7.87
CA GLU A 314 13.94 -11.19 8.39
C GLU A 314 13.68 -12.34 7.43
N LEU A 315 13.58 -12.05 6.13
CA LEU A 315 13.36 -13.02 5.06
C LEU A 315 14.66 -13.49 4.37
N LYS A 316 15.79 -12.81 4.62
CA LYS A 316 17.12 -13.13 4.05
C LYS A 316 17.13 -13.15 2.52
N VAL A 317 16.35 -12.28 1.90
CA VAL A 317 16.37 -12.07 0.45
C VAL A 317 17.68 -11.37 0.06
N ASP A 318 18.24 -11.73 -1.09
CA ASP A 318 19.45 -11.08 -1.59
C ASP A 318 19.23 -9.58 -1.80
N LYS A 319 20.17 -8.76 -1.31
CA LYS A 319 20.10 -7.29 -1.39
C LYS A 319 19.93 -6.80 -2.83
N THR A 320 20.55 -7.48 -3.79
CA THR A 320 20.46 -7.14 -5.21
C THR A 320 19.03 -7.26 -5.73
N ILE A 321 18.29 -8.26 -5.24
CA ILE A 321 16.91 -8.53 -5.62
C ILE A 321 15.96 -7.59 -4.87
N SER A 322 16.10 -7.46 -3.54
CA SER A 322 15.24 -6.59 -2.72
C SER A 322 15.34 -5.13 -3.16
N ASN A 323 16.56 -4.63 -3.36
CA ASN A 323 16.84 -3.25 -3.75
C ASN A 323 16.33 -2.90 -5.15
N PHE A 324 16.13 -3.89 -6.00
CA PHE A 324 15.55 -3.69 -7.33
C PHE A 324 14.03 -3.81 -7.32
N ILE A 325 13.49 -4.90 -6.77
CA ILE A 325 12.07 -5.24 -6.91
C ILE A 325 11.18 -4.40 -5.99
N ILE A 326 11.57 -4.19 -4.73
CA ILE A 326 10.69 -3.55 -3.73
C ILE A 326 10.43 -2.08 -4.08
N PRO A 327 11.43 -1.25 -4.44
CA PRO A 327 11.18 0.13 -4.81
C PRO A 327 10.29 0.28 -6.04
N ILE A 328 10.45 -0.59 -7.04
CA ILE A 328 9.61 -0.60 -8.25
C ILE A 328 8.20 -1.07 -7.91
N GLY A 329 8.07 -2.12 -7.09
CA GLY A 329 6.77 -2.67 -6.69
C GLY A 329 5.92 -1.68 -5.90
N ALA A 330 6.54 -0.81 -5.09
CA ALA A 330 5.83 0.20 -4.30
C ALA A 330 5.08 1.24 -5.15
N THR A 331 5.43 1.39 -6.44
CA THR A 331 4.81 2.36 -7.36
C THR A 331 4.07 1.68 -8.51
N VAL A 332 4.54 0.52 -8.97
CA VAL A 332 3.98 -0.16 -10.14
C VAL A 332 2.94 -1.22 -9.76
N ASN A 333 3.12 -1.93 -8.64
CA ASN A 333 2.30 -3.11 -8.31
C ASN A 333 1.18 -2.79 -7.31
N MET A 334 0.15 -2.06 -7.77
CA MET A 334 -0.95 -1.60 -6.91
C MET A 334 -2.21 -2.48 -6.99
N ASP A 335 -2.03 -3.78 -6.81
CA ASP A 335 -3.09 -4.77 -6.99
C ASP A 335 -4.31 -4.53 -6.07
N GLY A 336 -4.09 -4.11 -4.82
CA GLY A 336 -5.16 -3.77 -3.88
C GLY A 336 -5.99 -2.56 -4.35
N THR A 337 -5.31 -1.53 -4.89
CA THR A 337 -5.95 -0.35 -5.49
C THR A 337 -6.74 -0.74 -6.73
N ALA A 338 -6.19 -1.60 -7.60
CA ALA A 338 -6.86 -2.08 -8.78
C ALA A 338 -8.16 -2.85 -8.44
N LEU A 339 -8.12 -3.72 -7.42
CA LEU A 339 -9.31 -4.42 -6.91
C LEU A 339 -10.34 -3.43 -6.35
N TYR A 340 -9.90 -2.48 -5.52
CA TYR A 340 -10.77 -1.46 -4.95
C TYR A 340 -11.44 -0.62 -6.04
N GLN A 341 -10.68 -0.09 -7.00
CA GLN A 341 -11.19 0.69 -8.13
C GLN A 341 -12.20 -0.12 -8.94
N THR A 342 -11.91 -1.40 -9.19
CA THR A 342 -12.82 -2.29 -9.93
C THR A 342 -14.15 -2.45 -9.21
N ILE A 343 -14.10 -2.71 -7.91
CA ILE A 343 -15.31 -2.86 -7.09
C ILE A 343 -16.06 -1.53 -7.02
N THR A 344 -15.37 -0.40 -6.86
CA THR A 344 -15.94 0.95 -6.83
C THR A 344 -16.66 1.28 -8.13
N THR A 345 -16.01 1.09 -9.28
CA THR A 345 -16.60 1.41 -10.60
C THR A 345 -17.87 0.60 -10.85
N LEU A 346 -17.85 -0.70 -10.55
CA LEU A 346 -19.02 -1.56 -10.72
C LEU A 346 -20.11 -1.27 -9.69
N PHE A 347 -19.73 -0.92 -8.47
CA PHE A 347 -20.65 -0.48 -7.43
C PHE A 347 -21.42 0.77 -7.85
N ILE A 348 -20.71 1.81 -8.33
CA ILE A 348 -21.33 3.05 -8.82
C ILE A 348 -22.31 2.74 -9.96
N ALA A 349 -21.87 1.95 -10.95
CA ALA A 349 -22.73 1.54 -12.06
C ALA A 349 -24.02 0.86 -11.59
N GLN A 350 -23.91 -0.07 -10.64
CA GLN A 350 -25.05 -0.78 -10.07
C GLN A 350 -26.00 0.13 -9.29
N THR A 351 -25.46 1.10 -8.55
CA THR A 351 -26.26 2.08 -7.78
C THR A 351 -27.11 2.96 -8.70
N TYR A 352 -26.60 3.30 -9.89
CA TYR A 352 -27.34 4.04 -10.92
C TYR A 352 -28.18 3.16 -11.84
N GLY A 353 -28.26 1.85 -11.59
CA GLY A 353 -29.03 0.92 -12.41
C GLY A 353 -28.46 0.67 -13.81
N LEU A 354 -27.20 1.05 -14.06
CA LEU A 354 -26.54 0.84 -15.34
C LEU A 354 -26.13 -0.63 -15.49
N GLU A 355 -26.66 -1.30 -16.51
CA GLU A 355 -26.22 -2.64 -16.88
C GLU A 355 -24.91 -2.58 -17.65
N MET A 356 -23.84 -3.11 -17.04
CA MET A 356 -22.54 -3.17 -17.68
C MET A 356 -22.47 -4.38 -18.63
N SER A 357 -22.34 -4.10 -19.92
CA SER A 357 -22.07 -5.13 -20.93
C SER A 357 -20.70 -5.77 -20.69
N LEU A 358 -20.50 -6.99 -21.23
CA LEU A 358 -19.20 -7.68 -21.14
C LEU A 358 -18.07 -6.83 -21.75
N LEU A 359 -18.35 -6.09 -22.82
CA LEU A 359 -17.37 -5.23 -23.48
C LEU A 359 -16.96 -4.06 -22.57
N ASN A 360 -17.93 -3.41 -21.91
CA ASN A 360 -17.64 -2.31 -20.97
C ASN A 360 -16.81 -2.80 -19.79
N ILE A 361 -17.07 -4.02 -19.30
CA ILE A 361 -16.26 -4.63 -18.24
C ILE A 361 -14.82 -4.84 -18.71
N ILE A 362 -14.60 -5.35 -19.92
CA ILE A 362 -13.24 -5.53 -20.46
C ILE A 362 -12.51 -4.19 -20.58
N VAL A 363 -13.19 -3.14 -21.06
CA VAL A 363 -12.61 -1.79 -21.14
C VAL A 363 -12.22 -1.30 -19.74
N VAL A 364 -13.11 -1.43 -18.75
CA VAL A 364 -12.82 -1.08 -17.35
C VAL A 364 -11.62 -1.85 -16.81
N ILE A 365 -11.50 -3.16 -17.08
CA ILE A 365 -10.35 -3.97 -16.67
C ILE A 365 -9.06 -3.40 -17.24
N VAL A 366 -9.00 -3.15 -18.55
CA VAL A 366 -7.80 -2.63 -19.22
C VAL A 366 -7.44 -1.24 -18.67
N THR A 367 -8.42 -0.37 -18.51
CA THR A 367 -8.23 0.98 -17.97
C THR A 367 -7.71 0.95 -16.54
N ILE A 368 -8.25 0.09 -15.67
CA ILE A 368 -7.81 -0.01 -14.28
C ILE A 368 -6.42 -0.61 -14.17
N VAL A 369 -6.10 -1.64 -14.96
CA VAL A 369 -4.74 -2.19 -15.00
C VAL A 369 -3.75 -1.10 -15.40
N ALA A 370 -4.06 -0.29 -16.41
CA ALA A 370 -3.21 0.82 -16.82
C ALA A 370 -3.12 1.91 -15.72
N ALA A 371 -4.24 2.27 -15.10
CA ALA A 371 -4.29 3.32 -14.06
C ALA A 371 -3.62 2.92 -12.74
N SER A 372 -3.55 1.62 -12.44
CA SER A 372 -2.90 1.09 -11.23
C SER A 372 -1.37 1.24 -11.23
N ILE A 373 -0.78 1.56 -12.37
CA ILE A 373 0.66 1.84 -12.48
C ILE A 373 0.88 3.32 -12.14
N GLY A 374 1.52 3.61 -11.02
CA GLY A 374 1.88 4.98 -10.62
C GLY A 374 0.80 5.79 -9.90
N THR A 375 -0.21 5.12 -9.33
CA THR A 375 -1.16 5.74 -8.40
C THR A 375 -0.49 6.10 -7.07
#